data_AF-A0A6I9TQD5-F1
#
_entry.id   AF-A0A6I9TQD5-F1
#
_cell.length_a   1.000
_cell.length_b   1.000
_cell.length_c   1.000
_cell.angle_alpha   90.00
_cell.angle_beta   90.00
_cell.angle_gamma   90.00
#
_symmetry.space_group_name_H-M   'P 1'
#
loop_
_entity.id
_entity.type
_entity.pdbx_description
1 polymer ?
#
loop_
_entity_poly.entity_id
_entity_poly.type
_entity_poly.pdbx_seq_one_letter_code
_entity_poly.pdbx_strand_id
1 'polypeptide(L)'
;MANTSRRGSIFRLGYNDNTDTTNDTRNVLLIVAALITAVTFQAGVNPPGGVWQDSKDGHKAGRAIYSSDKGAFYTFLISNTLALSSSILVLMALTYRFPYHVELWVAIMAMFVTYAASVFAVAPDESVKFRYLLATAAGPFVLRFVMETVKRLRRKPT
;
A
#
# COMPACT_ATOMS: atom_id res chain seq x y z
N MET A 1 51.92 -3.59 -7.21
CA MET A 1 51.06 -2.77 -6.33
C MET A 1 50.41 -1.71 -7.20
N ALA A 2 49.10 -1.49 -7.26
CA ALA A 2 47.99 -1.96 -6.45
C ALA A 2 46.75 -2.20 -7.34
N ASN A 3 46.04 -3.28 -7.02
CA ASN A 3 44.72 -3.63 -7.53
C ASN A 3 43.70 -3.10 -6.51
N THR A 4 42.90 -2.12 -6.91
CA THR A 4 41.79 -1.54 -6.14
C THR A 4 40.81 -0.99 -7.19
N SER A 5 39.52 -1.28 -7.24
CA SER A 5 38.59 -1.82 -6.27
C SER A 5 37.34 -2.25 -7.03
N ARG A 6 37.02 -3.56 -7.07
CA ARG A 6 35.68 -4.07 -7.43
C ARG A 6 34.75 -3.75 -6.26
N ARG A 7 34.20 -2.53 -6.21
CA ARG A 7 33.24 -2.14 -5.17
C ARG A 7 31.82 -2.14 -5.73
N GLY A 8 31.11 -3.25 -5.49
CA GLY A 8 29.67 -3.26 -5.21
C GLY A 8 28.72 -2.80 -6.31
N SER A 9 28.50 -3.68 -7.30
CA SER A 9 27.35 -3.69 -8.20
C SER A 9 26.05 -4.02 -7.45
N ILE A 10 25.57 -3.17 -6.55
CA ILE A 10 24.29 -3.41 -5.83
C ILE A 10 23.35 -2.18 -5.86
N PHE A 11 23.81 -1.02 -6.32
CA PHE A 11 23.00 0.21 -6.37
C PHE A 11 23.08 0.93 -7.73
N ARG A 12 22.81 0.20 -8.83
CA ARG A 12 22.42 0.82 -10.11
C ARG A 12 20.96 0.47 -10.43
N LEU A 13 20.03 0.89 -9.57
CA LEU A 13 18.68 1.24 -10.04
C LEU A 13 18.78 2.61 -10.73
N GLY A 14 19.59 2.68 -11.78
CA GLY A 14 19.84 3.89 -12.53
C GLY A 14 18.74 4.04 -13.57
N TYR A 15 17.61 4.64 -13.18
CA TYR A 15 16.70 5.24 -14.16
C TYR A 15 17.50 6.24 -14.98
N ASN A 16 17.64 5.98 -16.28
CA ASN A 16 18.39 6.84 -17.17
C ASN A 16 17.41 7.46 -18.17
N ASP A 17 17.06 8.71 -17.90
CA ASP A 17 16.11 9.52 -18.68
C ASP A 17 16.47 9.58 -20.18
N ASN A 18 17.75 9.33 -20.52
CA ASN A 18 18.25 9.32 -21.91
C ASN A 18 18.02 7.99 -22.65
N THR A 19 17.78 6.88 -21.96
CA THR A 19 17.65 5.54 -22.57
C THR A 19 16.31 4.87 -22.28
N ASP A 20 15.68 5.19 -21.15
CA ASP A 20 14.43 4.56 -20.74
C ASP A 20 13.24 5.32 -21.31
N THR A 21 12.37 4.63 -22.07
CA THR A 21 11.15 5.27 -22.56
C THR A 21 10.11 5.38 -21.44
N THR A 22 9.19 6.35 -21.55
CA THR A 22 8.07 6.49 -20.62
C THR A 22 7.26 5.20 -20.47
N ASN A 23 7.21 4.36 -21.51
CA ASN A 23 6.50 3.08 -21.47
C ASN A 23 7.26 2.02 -20.65
N ASP A 24 8.59 1.96 -20.77
CA ASP A 24 9.41 1.01 -20.00
C ASP A 24 9.33 1.32 -18.51
N THR A 25 9.45 2.60 -18.15
CA THR A 25 9.28 3.06 -16.76
C THR A 25 7.88 2.75 -16.24
N ARG A 26 6.85 2.98 -17.04
CA ARG A 26 5.46 2.66 -16.68
C ARG A 26 5.28 1.16 -16.43
N ASN A 27 5.86 0.31 -17.26
CA ASN A 27 5.78 -1.14 -17.09
C ASN A 27 6.45 -1.60 -15.79
N VAL A 28 7.66 -1.11 -15.52
CA VAL A 28 8.38 -1.42 -14.26
C VAL A 28 7.58 -0.94 -13.04
N LEU A 29 7.07 0.29 -13.07
CA LEU A 29 6.27 0.85 -11.98
C LEU A 29 4.96 0.10 -11.76
N LEU A 30 4.29 -0.37 -12.83
CA LEU A 30 3.10 -1.21 -12.72
C LEU A 30 3.42 -2.52 -12.00
N ILE A 31 4.51 -3.18 -12.38
CA ILE A 31 4.95 -4.44 -11.76
C ILE A 31 5.27 -4.21 -10.29
N VAL A 32 6.10 -3.20 -9.97
CA VAL A 32 6.48 -2.90 -8.59
C VAL A 32 5.26 -2.53 -7.75
N ALA A 33 4.34 -1.70 -8.26
CA ALA A 33 3.13 -1.33 -7.54
C ALA A 33 2.20 -2.52 -7.32
N ALA A 34 2.03 -3.40 -8.31
CA ALA A 34 1.24 -4.62 -8.18
C ALA A 34 1.85 -5.57 -7.13
N LEU A 35 3.18 -5.72 -7.12
CA LEU A 35 3.88 -6.55 -6.14
C LEU A 35 3.72 -6.02 -4.71
N ILE A 36 3.92 -4.71 -4.49
CA ILE A 36 3.71 -4.10 -3.17
C ILE A 36 2.25 -4.29 -2.73
N THR A 37 1.29 -4.08 -3.64
CA THR A 37 -0.13 -4.28 -3.39
C THR A 37 -0.43 -5.73 -2.98
N ALA A 38 0.13 -6.70 -3.69
CA ALA A 38 -0.06 -8.13 -3.38
C ALA A 38 0.55 -8.50 -2.02
N VAL A 39 1.79 -8.09 -1.75
CA VAL A 39 2.48 -8.36 -0.47
C VAL A 39 1.74 -7.72 0.70
N THR A 40 1.28 -6.49 0.54
CA THR A 40 0.55 -5.78 1.59
C THR A 40 -0.83 -6.39 1.83
N PHE A 41 -1.55 -6.77 0.77
CA PHE A 41 -2.82 -7.50 0.89
C PHE A 41 -2.63 -8.81 1.66
N GLN A 42 -1.65 -9.63 1.26
CA GLN A 42 -1.37 -10.91 1.93
C GLN A 42 -1.03 -10.72 3.41
N ALA A 43 -0.20 -9.73 3.74
CA ALA A 43 0.18 -9.44 5.12
C ALA A 43 -0.97 -8.88 5.97
N GLY A 44 -1.92 -8.17 5.36
CA GLY A 44 -3.11 -7.66 6.04
C GLY A 44 -4.15 -8.74 6.31
N VAL A 45 -4.39 -9.64 5.34
CA VAL A 45 -5.37 -10.73 5.49
C VAL A 45 -4.86 -11.90 6.32
N ASN A 46 -3.54 -12.10 6.32
CA ASN A 46 -2.85 -13.09 7.14
C ASN A 46 -1.92 -12.35 8.11
N PRO A 47 -2.42 -11.89 9.27
CA PRO A 47 -1.60 -11.15 10.23
C PRO A 47 -0.38 -11.99 10.66
N PRO A 48 0.77 -11.37 10.96
CA PRO A 48 1.92 -12.05 11.52
C PRO A 48 1.52 -12.88 12.74
N GLY A 49 2.02 -14.11 12.86
CA GLY A 49 1.65 -15.02 13.94
C GLY A 49 0.23 -15.60 13.85
N GLY A 50 -0.57 -15.22 12.86
CA GLY A 50 -1.90 -15.76 12.62
C GLY A 50 -3.00 -15.18 13.51
N VAL A 51 -4.12 -15.90 13.55
CA VAL A 51 -5.29 -15.54 14.36
C VAL A 51 -5.57 -16.62 15.39
N TRP A 52 -6.16 -16.22 16.51
CA TRP A 52 -6.64 -17.14 17.53
C TRP A 52 -7.71 -18.07 16.95
N GLN A 53 -7.64 -19.36 17.28
CA GLN A 53 -8.59 -20.38 16.78
C GLN A 53 -9.73 -20.66 17.77
N ASP A 54 -9.57 -20.24 19.02
CA ASP A 54 -10.57 -20.37 20.08
C ASP A 54 -10.80 -19.04 20.80
N SER A 55 -11.76 -19.03 21.72
CA SER A 55 -12.07 -17.87 22.56
C SER A 55 -11.87 -18.25 24.03
N LYS A 56 -10.61 -18.24 24.48
CA LYS A 56 -10.18 -18.57 25.85
C LYS A 56 -9.19 -17.52 26.34
N ASP A 57 -8.83 -17.54 27.63
CA ASP A 57 -7.72 -16.75 28.19
C ASP A 57 -7.70 -15.24 27.85
N GLY A 58 -8.87 -14.65 27.61
CA GLY A 58 -9.01 -13.23 27.26
C GLY A 58 -8.84 -12.89 25.77
N HIS A 59 -8.57 -13.87 24.90
CA HIS A 59 -8.56 -13.71 23.44
C HIS A 59 -9.87 -14.19 22.79
N LYS A 60 -10.11 -13.73 21.55
CA LYS A 60 -11.28 -14.08 20.75
C LYS A 60 -10.84 -14.71 19.43
N ALA A 61 -11.54 -15.76 19.01
CA ALA A 61 -11.27 -16.43 17.74
C ALA A 61 -11.37 -15.44 16.57
N GLY A 62 -10.44 -15.54 15.62
CA GLY A 62 -10.33 -14.66 14.45
C GLY A 62 -9.59 -13.34 14.71
N ARG A 63 -9.29 -12.96 15.96
CA ARG A 63 -8.43 -11.80 16.26
C ARG A 63 -6.96 -12.16 16.06
N ALA A 64 -6.16 -11.20 15.59
CA ALA A 64 -4.72 -11.40 15.41
C ALA A 64 -4.03 -11.76 16.74
N ILE A 65 -3.21 -12.80 16.73
CA ILE A 65 -2.30 -13.11 17.85
C ILE A 65 -1.33 -11.95 18.07
N TYR A 66 -0.86 -11.34 16.97
CA TYR A 66 0.03 -10.18 17.03
C TYR A 66 -0.58 -8.95 17.72
N SER A 67 -1.91 -8.88 17.87
CA SER A 67 -2.57 -7.76 18.56
C SER A 67 -2.33 -7.72 20.08
N SER A 68 -1.74 -8.78 20.65
CA SER A 68 -1.27 -8.82 22.04
C SER A 68 -0.21 -7.74 22.33
N ASP A 69 0.68 -7.45 21.37
CA ASP A 69 1.52 -6.25 21.40
C ASP A 69 0.84 -5.14 20.59
N LYS A 70 -0.01 -4.37 21.29
CA LYS A 70 -0.78 -3.29 20.67
C LYS A 70 0.15 -2.30 19.94
N GLY A 71 1.32 -1.97 20.48
CA GLY A 71 2.20 -0.95 19.89
C GLY A 71 2.76 -1.38 18.53
N ALA A 72 3.36 -2.57 18.49
CA ALA A 72 3.93 -3.12 17.27
C ALA A 72 2.85 -3.44 16.21
N PHE A 73 1.70 -3.99 16.64
CA PHE A 73 0.59 -4.32 15.76
C PHE A 73 0.02 -3.10 15.02
N TYR A 74 -0.21 -1.99 15.71
CA TYR A 74 -0.72 -0.78 15.07
C TYR A 74 0.31 -0.13 14.15
N THR A 75 1.59 -0.14 14.53
CA THR A 75 2.67 0.37 13.67
C THR A 75 2.75 -0.42 12.36
N PHE A 76 2.66 -1.75 12.46
CA PHE A 76 2.58 -2.65 11.32
C PHE A 76 1.36 -2.35 10.44
N LEU A 77 0.15 -2.30 11.02
CA LEU A 77 -1.09 -2.05 10.27
C LEU A 77 -1.08 -0.70 9.55
N ILE A 78 -0.65 0.37 10.22
CA ILE A 78 -0.57 1.72 9.64
C ILE A 78 0.39 1.72 8.46
N SER A 79 1.60 1.18 8.65
CA SER A 79 2.63 1.15 7.60
C SER A 79 2.19 0.31 6.40
N ASN A 80 1.57 -0.85 6.67
CA ASN A 80 1.05 -1.75 5.65
C ASN A 80 -0.10 -1.12 4.85
N THR A 81 -1.04 -0.47 5.54
CA THR A 81 -2.18 0.23 4.91
C THR A 81 -1.71 1.41 4.06
N LEU A 82 -0.71 2.18 4.52
CA LEU A 82 -0.12 3.27 3.76
C LEU A 82 0.56 2.76 2.47
N ALA A 83 1.32 1.68 2.58
CA ALA A 83 1.99 1.07 1.43
C ALA A 83 0.95 0.58 0.39
N LEU A 84 -0.08 -0.16 0.83
CA LEU A 84 -1.18 -0.60 -0.04
C LEU A 84 -1.86 0.58 -0.73
N SER A 85 -2.25 1.60 0.04
CA SER A 85 -2.97 2.78 -0.47
C SER A 85 -2.14 3.57 -1.50
N SER A 86 -0.84 3.76 -1.21
CA SER A 86 0.09 4.42 -2.12
C SER A 86 0.27 3.63 -3.43
N SER A 87 0.45 2.32 -3.35
CA SER A 87 0.62 1.48 -4.54
C SER A 87 -0.65 1.41 -5.40
N ILE A 88 -1.83 1.35 -4.77
CA ILE A 88 -3.11 1.43 -5.47
C ILE A 88 -3.25 2.76 -6.23
N LEU A 89 -2.84 3.89 -5.65
CA LEU A 89 -2.84 5.18 -6.35
C LEU A 89 -1.94 5.17 -7.58
N VAL A 90 -0.75 4.58 -7.47
CA VAL A 90 0.17 4.39 -8.60
C VAL A 90 -0.49 3.52 -9.67
N LEU A 91 -1.10 2.38 -9.30
CA LEU A 91 -1.82 1.51 -10.24
C LEU A 91 -2.95 2.28 -10.96
N MET A 92 -3.80 3.00 -10.24
CA MET A 92 -4.87 3.80 -10.87
C MET A 92 -4.30 4.87 -11.81
N ALA A 93 -3.22 5.56 -11.41
CA ALA A 93 -2.58 6.59 -12.23
C ALA A 93 -2.03 6.03 -13.54
N LEU A 94 -1.30 4.92 -13.45
CA LEU A 94 -0.62 4.32 -14.58
C LEU A 94 -1.59 3.55 -15.49
N THR A 95 -2.77 3.14 -15.01
CA THR A 95 -3.72 2.33 -15.79
C THR A 95 -4.82 3.16 -16.47
N TYR A 96 -4.97 4.44 -16.14
CA TYR A 96 -6.03 5.32 -16.68
C TYR A 96 -6.15 5.35 -18.21
N ARG A 97 -5.06 5.13 -18.95
CA ARG A 97 -5.05 5.14 -20.43
C ARG A 97 -5.19 3.74 -21.06
N PHE A 98 -5.46 2.69 -20.29
CA PHE A 98 -5.64 1.34 -20.84
C PHE A 98 -7.09 1.11 -21.29
N PRO A 99 -7.33 0.30 -22.34
CA PRO A 99 -8.68 0.02 -22.83
C PRO A 99 -9.58 -0.63 -21.76
N TYR A 100 -9.03 -1.40 -20.82
CA TYR A 100 -9.75 -2.09 -19.75
C TYR A 100 -9.65 -1.41 -18.37
N HIS A 101 -9.38 -0.11 -18.33
CA HIS A 101 -9.11 0.61 -17.07
C HIS A 101 -10.28 0.57 -16.07
N VAL A 102 -11.54 0.61 -16.55
CA VAL A 102 -12.73 0.61 -15.68
C VAL A 102 -12.86 -0.71 -14.93
N GLU A 103 -12.74 -1.84 -15.63
CA GLU A 103 -12.79 -3.17 -15.03
C GLU A 103 -11.67 -3.36 -14.00
N LEU A 104 -10.47 -2.89 -14.34
CA LEU A 104 -9.33 -2.93 -13.43
C LEU A 104 -9.56 -2.06 -12.18
N TRP A 105 -10.14 -0.87 -12.33
CA TRP A 105 -10.44 0.00 -11.19
C TRP A 105 -11.51 -0.60 -10.29
N VAL A 106 -12.55 -1.21 -10.86
CA VAL A 106 -13.55 -1.95 -10.09
C VAL A 106 -12.89 -3.08 -9.30
N ALA A 107 -11.99 -3.85 -9.92
CA ALA A 107 -11.25 -4.91 -9.25
C ALA A 107 -10.36 -4.39 -8.10
N ILE A 108 -9.62 -3.29 -8.34
CA ILE A 108 -8.77 -2.64 -7.32
C ILE A 108 -9.62 -2.15 -6.15
N MET A 109 -10.77 -1.52 -6.42
CA MET A 109 -11.68 -1.04 -5.38
C MET A 109 -12.29 -2.20 -4.58
N ALA A 110 -12.73 -3.27 -5.25
CA ALA A 110 -13.24 -4.46 -4.59
C ALA A 110 -12.18 -5.10 -3.68
N MET A 111 -10.94 -5.22 -4.16
CA MET A 111 -9.82 -5.72 -3.36
C MET A 111 -9.53 -4.84 -2.13
N PHE A 112 -9.58 -3.51 -2.29
CA PHE A 112 -9.41 -2.60 -1.16
C PHE A 112 -10.50 -2.76 -0.09
N VAL A 113 -11.76 -2.97 -0.52
CA VAL A 113 -12.87 -3.27 0.39
C VAL A 113 -12.63 -4.58 1.14
N THR A 114 -12.19 -5.64 0.44
CA THR A 114 -11.84 -6.93 1.07
C THR A 114 -10.72 -6.79 2.09
N TYR A 115 -9.68 -6.00 1.77
CA TYR A 115 -8.60 -5.69 2.71
C TYR A 115 -9.13 -4.99 3.96
N ALA A 116 -9.94 -3.93 3.79
CA ALA A 116 -10.52 -3.19 4.91
C ALA A 116 -11.39 -4.08 5.80
N ALA A 117 -12.21 -4.95 5.21
CA ALA A 117 -13.04 -5.90 5.94
C ALA A 117 -12.19 -6.92 6.73
N SER A 118 -11.10 -7.42 6.12
CA SER A 118 -10.20 -8.35 6.79
C SER A 118 -9.46 -7.71 7.96
N VAL A 119 -8.92 -6.49 7.79
CA VAL A 119 -8.27 -5.76 8.87
C VAL A 119 -9.25 -5.46 10.01
N PHE A 120 -10.50 -5.13 9.69
CA PHE A 120 -11.56 -4.94 10.69
C PHE A 120 -11.88 -6.22 11.47
N ALA A 121 -11.94 -7.36 10.78
CA ALA A 121 -12.20 -8.66 11.40
C ALA A 121 -11.06 -9.07 12.36
N VAL A 122 -9.81 -8.73 12.02
CA VAL A 122 -8.63 -9.18 12.74
C VAL A 122 -8.22 -8.25 13.89
N ALA A 123 -8.46 -6.94 13.78
CA ALA A 123 -8.02 -5.93 14.76
C ALA A 123 -8.95 -5.86 15.99
N PRO A 124 -8.43 -5.85 17.24
CA PRO A 124 -9.25 -5.79 18.45
C PRO A 124 -10.13 -4.52 18.51
N ASP A 125 -11.32 -4.63 19.08
CA ASP A 125 -12.32 -3.55 19.17
C ASP A 125 -11.84 -2.40 20.08
N GLU A 126 -11.09 -1.48 19.49
CA GLU A 126 -10.75 -0.17 20.05
C GLU A 126 -11.16 0.86 18.99
N SER A 127 -12.45 1.20 18.97
CA SER A 127 -13.11 2.00 17.93
C SER A 127 -12.36 3.28 17.54
N VAL A 128 -11.67 3.90 18.51
CA VAL A 128 -10.84 5.10 18.30
C VAL A 128 -9.63 4.84 17.40
N LYS A 129 -8.93 3.71 17.55
CA LYS A 129 -7.74 3.38 16.74
C LYS A 129 -8.11 2.91 15.34
N PHE A 130 -9.28 2.31 15.19
CA PHE A 130 -9.85 1.96 13.88
C PHE A 130 -10.16 3.20 13.02
N ARG A 131 -10.67 4.29 13.62
CA ARG A 131 -10.87 5.57 12.90
C ARG A 131 -9.55 6.13 12.37
N TYR A 132 -8.46 6.04 13.13
CA TYR A 132 -7.14 6.45 12.66
C TYR A 132 -6.63 5.58 11.51
N LEU A 133 -6.91 4.27 11.53
CA LEU A 133 -6.57 3.37 10.43
C LEU A 133 -7.31 3.76 9.13
N LEU A 134 -8.61 4.05 9.22
CA LEU A 134 -9.41 4.53 8.09
C LEU A 134 -8.91 5.89 7.57
N ALA A 135 -8.60 6.82 8.47
CA ALA A 135 -8.02 8.12 8.11
C ALA A 135 -6.66 7.95 7.41
N THR A 136 -5.84 7.01 7.87
CA THR A 136 -4.55 6.67 7.27
C THR A 136 -4.73 6.11 5.85
N ALA A 137 -5.71 5.22 5.65
CA ALA A 137 -6.01 4.66 4.34
C ALA A 137 -6.49 5.75 3.36
N ALA A 138 -7.31 6.69 3.82
CA ALA A 138 -7.77 7.82 3.04
C ALA A 138 -6.68 8.88 2.79
N GLY A 139 -5.65 8.94 3.65
CA GLY A 139 -4.61 9.97 3.64
C GLY A 139 -3.91 10.15 2.29
N PRO A 140 -3.35 9.10 1.67
CA PRO A 140 -2.74 9.19 0.35
C PRO A 140 -3.70 9.69 -0.73
N PHE A 141 -4.98 9.27 -0.69
CA PHE A 141 -6.00 9.70 -1.65
C PHE A 141 -6.32 11.19 -1.48
N VAL A 142 -6.53 11.64 -0.24
CA VAL A 142 -6.78 13.06 0.08
C VAL A 142 -5.59 13.91 -0.30
N LEU A 143 -4.37 13.49 0.06
CA LEU A 143 -3.14 14.20 -0.29
C LEU A 143 -3.01 14.36 -1.82
N ARG A 144 -3.24 13.29 -2.57
CA ARG A 144 -3.20 13.34 -4.03
C ARG A 144 -4.28 14.24 -4.60
N PHE A 145 -5.52 14.13 -4.11
CA PHE A 145 -6.64 14.98 -4.52
C PHE A 145 -6.34 16.47 -4.25
N VAL A 146 -5.78 16.80 -3.09
CA VAL A 146 -5.35 18.15 -2.73
C VAL A 146 -4.23 18.62 -3.65
N MET A 147 -3.21 17.80 -3.89
CA MET A 147 -2.12 18.16 -4.81
C MET A 147 -2.61 18.42 -6.24
N GLU A 148 -3.53 17.59 -6.74
CA GLU A 148 -4.14 17.79 -8.06
C GLU A 148 -5.00 19.05 -8.11
N THR A 149 -5.78 19.32 -7.07
CA THR A 149 -6.60 20.53 -6.94
C THR A 149 -5.73 21.79 -6.87
N VAL A 150 -4.66 21.77 -6.07
CA VAL A 150 -3.68 22.88 -5.97
C VAL A 150 -2.97 23.10 -7.29
N LYS A 151 -2.52 22.04 -7.98
CA LYS A 151 -1.90 22.16 -9.31
C LYS A 151 -2.88 22.75 -10.34
N ARG A 152 -4.15 22.36 -10.30
CA ARG A 152 -5.19 22.90 -11.19
C ARG A 152 -5.48 24.38 -10.89
N LEU A 153 -5.53 24.76 -9.61
CA LEU A 153 -5.72 26.15 -9.19
C LEU A 153 -4.54 27.05 -9.56
N ARG A 154 -3.29 26.57 -9.37
CA ARG A 154 -2.06 27.31 -9.77
C ARG A 154 -1.87 27.42 -11.29
N ARG A 155 -2.56 26.60 -12.09
CA ARG A 155 -2.46 26.59 -13.55
C ARG A 155 -3.50 27.45 -14.27
N LYS A 156 -4.45 28.07 -13.56
CA LYS A 156 -5.26 29.16 -14.14
C LYS A 156 -4.48 30.47 -13.99
N PRO A 157 -3.84 31.00 -15.04
CA PRO A 157 -3.49 32.42 -15.04
C PRO A 157 -4.81 33.21 -15.16
N THR A 158 -4.98 34.19 -14.29
CA THR A 158 -5.93 35.30 -14.48
C THR A 158 -5.71 35.98 -15.83
#